data_AF-A0A9E3B9Y8-F1
#
_entry.id   AF-A0A9E3B9Y8-F1
#
_cell.length_a   1.000
_cell.length_b   1.000
_cell.length_c   1.000
_cell.angle_alpha   90.00
_cell.angle_beta   90.00
_cell.angle_gamma   90.00
#
_symmetry.space_group_name_H-M   'P 1'
#
loop_
_entity.id
_entity.type
_entity.pdbx_description
1 polymer ?
#
loop_
_entity_poly.entity_id
_entity_poly.type
_entity_poly.pdbx_seq_one_letter_code
_entity_poly.pdbx_strand_id
1 'polypeptide(L)'
;RLMLRLQTLLQKAPQPESKGFEELNPIIFEEQRYRSWSDIMAESDRVYADLIALTDQLSEEDLTAFNRFDWTHEGMPLYTSFMSNCYEHTQHHLAQYFADRNDLERALDTYEAWAKRVLEAGVPETLQGYVLYNLACFYATHNRSEKASEPLQQAFALYPRTREFALTDPDLVELRPNQPE
;
A
#
# COMPACT_ATOMS: atom_id res chain seq x y z
N ARG A 1 -12.40 2.51 4.82
CA ARG A 1 -13.02 2.79 3.50
C ARG A 1 -13.24 1.54 2.67
N LEU A 2 -12.23 0.66 2.54
CA LEU A 2 -12.36 -0.62 1.82
C LEU A 2 -13.59 -1.43 2.26
N MET A 3 -13.80 -1.61 3.57
CA MET A 3 -14.97 -2.30 4.12
C MET A 3 -16.32 -1.76 3.57
N LEU A 4 -16.52 -0.44 3.56
CA LEU A 4 -17.74 0.16 3.02
C LEU A 4 -17.91 -0.14 1.52
N ARG A 5 -16.83 -0.02 0.74
CA ARG A 5 -16.87 -0.33 -0.71
C ARG A 5 -17.24 -1.79 -0.98
N LEU A 6 -16.71 -2.71 -0.18
CA LEU A 6 -17.01 -4.14 -0.28
C LEU A 6 -18.46 -4.45 0.10
N GLN A 7 -18.96 -3.86 1.19
CA GLN A 7 -20.36 -4.00 1.59
C GLN A 7 -21.30 -3.48 0.49
N THR A 8 -21.01 -2.28 -0.04
CA THR A 8 -21.78 -1.68 -1.14
C THR A 8 -21.71 -2.52 -2.42
N LEU A 9 -20.54 -3.10 -2.74
CA LEU A 9 -20.35 -4.01 -3.86
C LEU A 9 -21.24 -5.26 -3.73
N LEU A 10 -21.20 -5.93 -2.58
CA LEU A 10 -22.01 -7.14 -2.33
C LEU A 10 -23.51 -6.84 -2.31
N GLN A 11 -23.90 -5.65 -1.85
CA GLN A 11 -25.28 -5.16 -1.91
C GLN A 11 -25.71 -4.69 -3.30
N LYS A 12 -24.79 -4.63 -4.28
CA LYS A 12 -25.02 -4.09 -5.63
C LYS A 12 -25.55 -2.65 -5.61
N ALA A 13 -25.14 -1.88 -4.61
CA ALA A 13 -25.50 -0.49 -4.45
C ALA A 13 -24.45 0.43 -5.13
N PRO A 14 -24.81 1.69 -5.46
CA PRO A 14 -23.85 2.66 -5.99
C PRO A 14 -22.68 2.89 -5.03
N GLN A 15 -21.46 2.88 -5.55
CA GLN A 15 -20.25 3.09 -4.75
C GLN A 15 -20.26 4.47 -4.08
N PRO A 16 -19.85 4.58 -2.81
CA PRO A 16 -19.81 5.86 -2.11
C PRO A 16 -18.78 6.78 -2.75
N GLU A 17 -19.03 8.09 -2.67
CA GLU A 17 -18.03 9.10 -3.00
C GLU A 17 -16.80 8.96 -2.11
N SER A 18 -15.62 9.18 -2.69
CA SER A 18 -14.35 9.14 -1.97
C SER A 18 -13.82 10.54 -1.76
N LYS A 19 -13.72 10.95 -0.50
CA LYS A 19 -12.96 12.14 -0.11
C LYS A 19 -11.46 11.87 -0.16
N GLY A 20 -10.62 12.90 -0.31
CA GLY A 20 -9.16 12.77 -0.23
C GLY A 20 -8.70 12.27 1.15
N PHE A 21 -7.48 11.75 1.26
CA PHE A 21 -6.94 11.36 2.58
C PHE A 21 -6.57 12.59 3.41
N GLU A 22 -6.09 13.65 2.76
CA GLU A 22 -5.74 14.95 3.34
C GLU A 22 -6.95 15.59 4.04
N GLU A 23 -8.15 15.43 3.46
CA GLU A 23 -9.40 15.92 4.07
C GLU A 23 -9.84 15.05 5.24
N LEU A 24 -9.77 13.72 5.12
CA LEU A 24 -10.32 12.83 6.14
C LEU A 24 -9.40 12.59 7.33
N ASN A 25 -8.09 12.58 7.15
CA ASN A 25 -7.14 12.31 8.23
C ASN A 25 -7.32 13.20 9.46
N PRO A 26 -7.48 14.54 9.36
CA PRO A 26 -7.72 15.37 10.54
C PRO A 26 -9.07 15.09 11.20
N ILE A 27 -10.11 14.77 10.42
CA ILE A 27 -11.44 14.43 10.93
C ILE A 27 -11.36 13.13 11.74
N ILE A 28 -10.78 12.09 11.14
CA ILE A 28 -10.59 10.78 11.79
C ILE A 28 -9.73 10.97 13.05
N PHE A 29 -8.65 11.73 12.99
CA PHE A 29 -7.83 12.00 14.18
C PHE A 29 -8.67 12.60 15.31
N GLU A 30 -9.43 13.66 15.06
CA GLU A 30 -10.26 14.30 16.09
C GLU A 30 -11.34 13.37 16.65
N GLU A 31 -11.98 12.55 15.81
CA GLU A 31 -12.96 11.55 16.24
C GLU A 31 -12.34 10.47 17.13
N GLN A 32 -11.08 10.09 16.87
CA GLN A 32 -10.45 8.95 17.51
C GLN A 32 -9.50 9.32 18.67
N ARG A 33 -9.02 10.57 18.77
CA ARG A 33 -7.87 10.93 19.63
C ARG A 33 -8.04 10.71 21.13
N TYR A 34 -9.26 10.57 21.62
CA TYR A 34 -9.57 10.33 23.03
C TYR A 34 -10.01 8.91 23.35
N ARG A 35 -10.09 8.04 22.35
CA ARG A 35 -10.43 6.64 22.57
C ARG A 35 -9.28 5.91 23.26
N SER A 36 -9.63 4.91 24.06
CA SER A 36 -8.63 4.06 24.66
C SER A 36 -7.97 3.18 23.61
N TRP A 37 -6.69 2.83 23.82
CA TRP A 37 -6.00 1.87 22.97
C TRP A 37 -6.73 0.52 22.91
N SER A 38 -7.31 0.06 24.02
CA SER A 38 -8.09 -1.18 24.02
C SER A 38 -9.30 -1.12 23.10
N ASP A 39 -10.01 0.01 23.05
CA ASP A 39 -11.18 0.16 22.17
C ASP A 39 -10.76 0.22 20.70
N ILE A 40 -9.65 0.89 20.39
CA ILE A 40 -9.10 0.98 19.03
C ILE A 40 -8.66 -0.40 18.56
N MET A 41 -7.96 -1.17 19.40
CA MET A 41 -7.51 -2.52 19.07
C MET A 41 -8.69 -3.47 18.89
N ALA A 42 -9.67 -3.47 19.78
CA ALA A 42 -10.86 -4.31 19.68
C ALA A 42 -11.67 -4.00 18.41
N GLU A 43 -11.77 -2.73 18.01
CA GLU A 43 -12.38 -2.38 16.74
C GLU A 43 -11.55 -2.84 15.55
N SER A 44 -10.22 -2.68 15.59
CA SER A 44 -9.34 -3.16 14.53
C SER A 44 -9.56 -4.65 14.30
N ASP A 45 -9.50 -5.47 15.35
CA ASP A 45 -9.72 -6.92 15.27
C ASP A 45 -11.08 -7.26 14.64
N ARG A 46 -12.14 -6.57 15.05
CA ARG A 46 -13.48 -6.73 14.48
C ARG A 46 -13.52 -6.38 12.99
N VAL A 47 -12.93 -5.25 12.60
CA VAL A 47 -12.90 -4.80 11.20
C VAL A 47 -12.11 -5.78 10.33
N TYR A 48 -11.01 -6.34 10.82
CA TYR A 48 -10.26 -7.37 10.09
C TYR A 48 -11.09 -8.66 9.94
N ALA A 49 -11.79 -9.10 10.99
CA ALA A 49 -12.68 -10.25 10.90
C ALA A 49 -13.81 -10.02 9.88
N ASP A 50 -14.41 -8.83 9.89
CA ASP A 50 -15.45 -8.44 8.93
C ASP A 50 -14.90 -8.41 7.49
N LEU A 51 -13.69 -7.88 7.28
CA LEU A 51 -13.04 -7.88 5.96
C LEU A 51 -12.77 -9.29 5.43
N ILE A 52 -12.33 -10.21 6.29
CA ILE A 52 -12.14 -11.62 5.92
C ILE A 52 -13.48 -12.22 5.49
N ALA A 53 -14.53 -12.06 6.30
CA ALA A 53 -15.87 -12.58 6.00
C ALA A 53 -16.50 -11.98 4.72
N LEU A 54 -16.20 -10.72 4.41
CA LEU A 54 -16.61 -10.10 3.14
C LEU A 54 -15.81 -10.66 1.96
N THR A 55 -14.52 -10.94 2.15
CA THR A 55 -13.64 -11.49 1.11
C THR A 55 -14.08 -12.90 0.71
N ASP A 56 -14.51 -13.72 1.66
CA ASP A 56 -15.03 -15.08 1.41
C ASP A 56 -16.28 -15.12 0.51
N GLN A 57 -16.96 -13.99 0.33
CA GLN A 57 -18.13 -13.86 -0.54
C GLN A 57 -17.78 -13.40 -1.95
N LEU A 58 -16.53 -12.99 -2.20
CA LEU A 58 -16.04 -12.54 -3.50
C LEU A 58 -15.54 -13.74 -4.30
N SER A 59 -15.78 -13.72 -5.61
CA SER A 59 -15.19 -14.70 -6.50
C SER A 59 -13.70 -14.41 -6.74
N GLU A 60 -12.97 -15.42 -7.21
CA GLU A 60 -11.58 -15.24 -7.66
C GLU A 60 -11.47 -14.15 -8.73
N GLU A 61 -12.46 -14.08 -9.64
CA GLU A 61 -12.53 -13.05 -10.67
C GLU A 61 -12.76 -11.65 -10.08
N ASP A 62 -13.57 -11.53 -9.03
CA ASP A 62 -13.75 -10.26 -8.31
C ASP A 62 -12.43 -9.76 -7.71
N LEU A 63 -11.58 -10.68 -7.25
CA LEU A 63 -10.32 -10.33 -6.61
C LEU A 63 -9.19 -10.04 -7.61
N THR A 64 -9.12 -10.81 -8.69
CA THR A 64 -7.93 -10.87 -9.57
C THR A 64 -8.08 -10.18 -10.92
N ALA A 65 -9.29 -9.88 -11.38
CA ALA A 65 -9.48 -9.25 -12.67
C ALA A 65 -9.07 -7.76 -12.67
N PHE A 66 -8.27 -7.38 -13.68
CA PHE A 66 -7.97 -5.99 -13.99
C PHE A 66 -9.22 -5.28 -14.56
N ASN A 67 -9.31 -3.98 -14.32
CA ASN A 67 -10.38 -3.08 -14.82
C ASN A 67 -11.80 -3.55 -14.46
N ARG A 68 -11.94 -4.39 -13.43
CA ARG A 68 -13.26 -4.87 -13.00
C ARG A 68 -14.04 -3.81 -12.24
N PHE A 69 -13.34 -2.94 -11.53
CA PHE A 69 -13.94 -1.91 -10.70
C PHE A 69 -13.28 -0.55 -10.95
N ASP A 70 -14.06 0.41 -11.45
CA ASP A 70 -13.58 1.75 -11.81
C ASP A 70 -13.05 2.58 -10.62
N TRP A 71 -13.34 2.14 -9.40
CA TRP A 71 -12.86 2.78 -8.17
C TRP A 71 -11.53 2.22 -7.66
N THR A 72 -11.03 1.15 -8.26
CA THR A 72 -9.67 0.68 -8.00
C THR A 72 -8.66 1.57 -8.72
N HIS A 73 -7.50 1.77 -8.10
CA HIS A 73 -6.47 2.62 -8.67
C HIS A 73 -6.03 2.06 -10.03
N GLU A 74 -6.24 2.83 -11.10
CA GLU A 74 -5.80 2.51 -12.46
C GLU A 74 -6.22 1.12 -12.98
N GLY A 75 -7.37 0.63 -12.52
CA GLY A 75 -7.90 -0.68 -12.89
C GLY A 75 -7.11 -1.86 -12.32
N MET A 76 -6.34 -1.66 -11.26
CA MET A 76 -5.62 -2.75 -10.61
C MET A 76 -6.60 -3.77 -9.98
N PRO A 77 -6.22 -5.06 -9.90
CA PRO A 77 -7.03 -6.07 -9.26
C PRO A 77 -7.38 -5.71 -7.82
N LEU A 78 -8.57 -6.08 -7.36
CA LEU A 78 -9.07 -5.69 -6.05
C LEU A 78 -8.17 -6.18 -4.90
N TYR A 79 -7.50 -7.32 -5.04
CA TYR A 79 -6.57 -7.82 -4.00
C TYR A 79 -5.47 -6.80 -3.66
N THR A 80 -5.09 -5.92 -4.59
CA THR A 80 -4.10 -4.87 -4.33
C THR A 80 -4.60 -3.84 -3.32
N SER A 81 -5.91 -3.57 -3.30
CA SER A 81 -6.52 -2.70 -2.28
C SER A 81 -6.48 -3.34 -0.90
N PHE A 82 -6.66 -4.66 -0.80
CA PHE A 82 -6.45 -5.38 0.46
C PHE A 82 -5.00 -5.33 0.90
N MET A 83 -4.06 -5.65 0.01
CA MET A 83 -2.63 -5.58 0.32
C MET A 83 -2.24 -4.20 0.85
N SER A 84 -2.66 -3.14 0.15
CA SER A 84 -2.31 -1.78 0.52
C SER A 84 -2.94 -1.34 1.84
N ASN A 85 -4.26 -1.56 2.02
CA ASN A 85 -4.97 -1.06 3.22
C ASN A 85 -4.74 -1.91 4.47
N CYS A 86 -4.47 -3.21 4.33
CA CYS A 86 -4.49 -4.17 5.43
C CYS A 86 -3.10 -4.66 5.83
N TYR A 87 -2.12 -4.64 4.92
CA TYR A 87 -0.80 -5.16 5.22
C TYR A 87 0.27 -4.08 5.10
N GLU A 88 0.43 -3.51 3.91
CA GLU A 88 1.45 -2.54 3.57
C GLU A 88 1.38 -1.28 4.45
N HIS A 89 0.21 -0.66 4.57
CA HIS A 89 0.05 0.62 5.27
C HIS A 89 0.49 0.56 6.74
N THR A 90 0.26 -0.57 7.43
CA THR A 90 0.73 -0.75 8.81
C THR A 90 2.25 -0.85 8.88
N GLN A 91 2.90 -1.49 7.90
CA GLN A 91 4.36 -1.56 7.83
C GLN A 91 4.96 -0.18 7.57
N HIS A 92 4.35 0.62 6.68
CA HIS A 92 4.77 1.99 6.41
C HIS A 92 4.73 2.85 7.67
N HIS A 93 3.64 2.80 8.42
CA HIS A 93 3.53 3.55 9.68
C HIS A 93 4.50 3.08 10.75
N LEU A 94 4.78 1.78 10.83
CA LEU A 94 5.75 1.25 11.78
C LEU A 94 7.18 1.70 11.41
N ALA A 95 7.53 1.67 10.12
CA ALA A 95 8.82 2.18 9.65
C ALA A 95 8.95 3.69 9.90
N GLN A 96 7.91 4.48 9.57
CA GLN A 96 7.88 5.92 9.83
C GLN A 96 8.04 6.23 11.32
N TYR A 97 7.37 5.46 12.20
CA TYR A 97 7.46 5.62 13.64
C TYR A 97 8.90 5.51 14.16
N PHE A 98 9.69 4.59 13.61
CA PHE A 98 11.11 4.43 13.93
C PHE A 98 11.96 5.54 13.31
N ALA A 99 11.73 5.88 12.04
CA ALA A 99 12.44 6.96 11.34
C ALA A 99 12.29 8.30 12.07
N ASP A 100 11.07 8.66 12.49
CA ASP A 100 10.77 9.88 13.27
C ASP A 100 11.51 9.95 14.62
N ARG A 101 12.00 8.81 15.10
CA ARG A 101 12.77 8.68 16.36
C ARG A 101 14.26 8.54 16.12
N ASN A 102 14.72 8.82 14.90
CA ASN A 102 16.10 8.67 14.45
C ASN A 102 16.61 7.22 14.50
N ASP A 103 15.70 6.24 14.46
CA ASP A 103 16.03 4.81 14.40
C ASP A 103 15.84 4.29 12.97
N LEU A 104 16.68 4.80 12.07
CA LEU A 104 16.59 4.46 10.65
C LEU A 104 16.91 2.98 10.39
N GLU A 105 17.76 2.36 11.20
CA GLU A 105 18.08 0.93 11.08
C GLU A 105 16.82 0.09 11.26
N ARG A 106 16.04 0.31 12.33
CA ARG A 106 14.78 -0.42 12.52
C ARG A 106 13.71 -0.08 11.50
N ALA A 107 13.70 1.15 11.00
CA ALA A 107 12.80 1.54 9.92
C ALA A 107 13.09 0.73 8.64
N LEU A 108 14.38 0.63 8.27
CA LEU A 108 14.85 -0.19 7.16
C LEU A 108 14.55 -1.67 7.37
N ASP A 109 14.89 -2.23 8.53
CA ASP A 109 14.62 -3.64 8.85
C ASP A 109 13.13 -3.96 8.73
N THR A 110 12.26 -3.07 9.19
CA THR A 110 10.81 -3.23 9.06
C THR A 110 10.40 -3.27 7.58
N TYR A 111 10.92 -2.33 6.78
CA TYR A 111 10.57 -2.22 5.36
C TYR A 111 11.10 -3.38 4.52
N GLU A 112 12.37 -3.76 4.73
CA GLU A 112 13.02 -4.89 4.07
C GLU A 112 12.35 -6.22 4.45
N ALA A 113 11.98 -6.42 5.72
CA ALA A 113 11.36 -7.65 6.19
C ALA A 113 9.98 -7.90 5.58
N TRP A 114 9.13 -6.86 5.47
CA TRP A 114 7.82 -7.06 4.85
C TRP A 114 7.95 -7.29 3.35
N ALA A 115 8.82 -6.56 2.66
CA ALA A 115 9.03 -6.72 1.22
C ALA A 115 9.50 -8.16 0.93
N LYS A 116 10.50 -8.63 1.68
CA LYS A 116 10.98 -10.02 1.62
C LYS A 116 9.84 -11.03 1.81
N ARG A 117 9.00 -10.85 2.82
CA ARG A 117 7.89 -11.78 3.10
C ARG A 117 6.88 -11.85 1.97
N VAL A 118 6.58 -10.74 1.30
CA VAL A 118 5.67 -10.74 0.14
C VAL A 118 6.31 -11.47 -1.05
N LEU A 119 7.60 -11.24 -1.30
CA LEU A 119 8.34 -11.92 -2.37
C LEU A 119 8.42 -13.44 -2.13
N GLU A 120 8.65 -13.87 -0.89
CA GLU A 120 8.72 -15.29 -0.51
C GLU A 120 7.35 -16.00 -0.54
N ALA A 121 6.24 -15.26 -0.49
CA ALA A 121 4.89 -15.82 -0.47
C ALA A 121 4.40 -16.33 -1.84
N GLY A 122 5.19 -16.22 -2.91
CA GLY A 122 4.82 -16.71 -4.25
C GLY A 122 3.67 -15.93 -4.88
N VAL A 123 3.58 -14.63 -4.60
CA VAL A 123 2.54 -13.74 -5.14
C VAL A 123 2.75 -13.46 -6.63
N PRO A 124 1.73 -12.97 -7.37
CA PRO A 124 1.88 -12.59 -8.78
C PRO A 124 3.02 -11.60 -9.03
N GLU A 125 3.68 -11.70 -10.19
CA GLU A 125 4.82 -10.86 -10.56
C GLU A 125 4.49 -9.36 -10.48
N THR A 126 3.29 -8.95 -10.86
CA THR A 126 2.86 -7.54 -10.77
C THR A 126 2.90 -7.01 -9.34
N LEU A 127 2.51 -7.84 -8.37
CA LEU A 127 2.57 -7.48 -6.95
C LEU A 127 4.02 -7.51 -6.44
N GLN A 128 4.85 -8.46 -6.87
CA GLN A 128 6.28 -8.45 -6.57
C GLN A 128 6.93 -7.16 -7.07
N GLY A 129 6.64 -6.77 -8.30
CA GLY A 129 7.15 -5.54 -8.90
C GLY A 129 6.69 -4.28 -8.16
N TYR A 130 5.42 -4.22 -7.75
CA TYR A 130 4.89 -3.13 -6.93
C TYR A 130 5.63 -3.00 -5.58
N VAL A 131 5.85 -4.11 -4.88
CA VAL A 131 6.57 -4.12 -3.59
C VAL A 131 8.02 -3.68 -3.75
N LEU A 132 8.71 -4.19 -4.77
CA LEU A 132 10.09 -3.82 -5.06
C LEU A 132 10.22 -2.33 -5.45
N TYR A 133 9.22 -1.80 -6.16
CA TYR A 133 9.14 -0.37 -6.48
C TYR A 133 9.07 0.48 -5.21
N ASN A 134 8.14 0.14 -4.31
CA ASN A 134 7.98 0.89 -3.05
C ASN A 134 9.21 0.75 -2.14
N LEU A 135 9.87 -0.41 -2.12
CA LEU A 135 11.16 -0.58 -1.43
C LEU A 135 12.25 0.35 -2.00
N ALA A 136 12.31 0.52 -3.32
CA ALA A 136 13.22 1.47 -3.95
C ALA A 136 12.91 2.92 -3.56
N CYS A 137 11.63 3.33 -3.56
CA CYS A 137 11.21 4.65 -3.08
C CYS A 137 11.60 4.87 -1.62
N PHE A 138 11.42 3.86 -0.77
CA PHE A 138 11.82 3.94 0.64
C PHE A 138 13.33 4.14 0.80
N TYR A 139 14.16 3.42 0.05
CA TYR A 139 15.60 3.66 0.06
C TYR A 139 15.99 5.05 -0.44
N ALA A 140 15.34 5.52 -1.52
CA ALA A 140 15.62 6.83 -2.11
C ALA A 140 15.35 7.97 -1.12
N THR A 141 14.19 7.96 -0.48
CA THR A 141 13.75 8.99 0.48
C THR A 141 14.57 9.01 1.78
N HIS A 142 15.30 7.94 2.08
CA HIS A 142 16.10 7.79 3.30
C HIS A 142 17.62 7.83 3.06
N ASN A 143 18.07 8.42 1.94
CA ASN A 143 19.50 8.55 1.58
C ASN A 143 20.22 7.19 1.54
N ARG A 144 19.59 6.19 0.92
CA ARG A 144 20.15 4.86 0.62
C ARG A 144 20.09 4.58 -0.88
N SER A 145 20.37 5.59 -1.70
CA SER A 145 20.26 5.52 -3.16
C SER A 145 21.07 4.37 -3.76
N GLU A 146 22.18 3.97 -3.14
CA GLU A 146 22.99 2.81 -3.52
C GLU A 146 22.22 1.49 -3.45
N LYS A 147 21.27 1.36 -2.52
CA LYS A 147 20.42 0.18 -2.37
C LYS A 147 19.18 0.21 -3.26
N ALA A 148 18.79 1.37 -3.76
CA ALA A 148 17.52 1.54 -4.48
C ALA A 148 17.55 1.02 -5.92
N SER A 149 18.72 0.99 -6.57
CA SER A 149 18.82 0.68 -8.00
C SER A 149 18.39 -0.76 -8.34
N GLU A 150 18.84 -1.75 -7.57
CA GLU A 150 18.54 -3.15 -7.85
C GLU A 150 17.04 -3.47 -7.69
N PRO A 151 16.36 -3.15 -6.57
CA PRO A 151 14.91 -3.34 -6.45
C PRO A 151 14.14 -2.60 -7.53
N LEU A 152 14.53 -1.37 -7.90
CA LEU A 152 13.85 -0.61 -8.94
C LEU A 152 13.96 -1.27 -10.31
N GLN A 153 15.13 -1.81 -10.66
CA GLN A 153 15.31 -2.55 -11.92
C GLN A 153 14.47 -3.84 -11.94
N GLN A 154 14.44 -4.57 -10.83
CA GLN A 154 13.60 -5.76 -10.70
C GLN A 154 12.10 -5.41 -10.79
N ALA A 155 11.69 -4.32 -10.16
CA ALA A 155 10.33 -3.79 -10.25
C ALA A 155 9.92 -3.50 -11.70
N PHE A 156 10.79 -2.86 -12.47
CA PHE A 156 10.56 -2.57 -13.89
C PHE A 156 10.51 -3.81 -14.78
N ALA A 157 11.14 -4.91 -14.38
CA ALA A 157 11.08 -6.17 -15.09
C ALA A 157 9.76 -6.91 -14.81
N LEU A 158 9.34 -6.94 -13.56
CA LEU A 158 8.16 -7.67 -13.09
C LEU A 158 6.85 -6.91 -13.30
N TYR A 159 6.90 -5.57 -13.24
CA TYR A 159 5.75 -4.71 -13.47
C TYR A 159 6.14 -3.49 -14.34
N PRO A 160 6.28 -3.66 -15.67
CA PRO A 160 6.82 -2.62 -16.56
C PRO A 160 6.11 -1.27 -16.52
N ARG A 161 4.82 -1.22 -16.19
CA ARG A 161 4.03 0.02 -16.05
C ARG A 161 4.63 0.98 -15.01
N THR A 162 5.33 0.45 -14.00
CA THR A 162 6.01 1.27 -12.98
C THR A 162 7.09 2.19 -13.55
N ARG A 163 7.61 1.91 -14.76
CA ARG A 163 8.54 2.81 -15.46
C ARG A 163 7.92 4.17 -15.74
N GLU A 164 6.63 4.22 -16.10
CA GLU A 164 5.93 5.47 -16.39
C GLU A 164 5.74 6.27 -15.11
N PHE A 165 5.36 5.61 -14.01
CA PHE A 165 5.21 6.25 -12.70
C PHE A 165 6.52 6.85 -12.19
N ALA A 166 7.64 6.13 -12.37
CA ALA A 166 8.97 6.57 -11.92
C ALA A 166 9.41 7.92 -12.49
N LEU A 167 8.90 8.28 -13.68
CA LEU A 167 9.24 9.55 -14.34
C LEU A 167 8.70 10.77 -13.57
N THR A 168 7.59 10.61 -12.86
CA THR A 168 6.91 11.68 -12.14
C THR A 168 6.93 11.50 -10.62
N ASP A 169 7.32 10.31 -10.13
CA ASP A 169 7.37 9.98 -8.71
C ASP A 169 8.38 10.84 -7.93
N PRO A 170 7.93 11.72 -7.00
CA PRO A 170 8.81 12.60 -6.25
C PRO A 170 9.83 11.85 -5.39
N ASP A 171 9.53 10.61 -4.97
CA ASP A 171 10.41 9.83 -4.11
C ASP A 171 11.65 9.32 -4.85
N LEU A 172 11.57 9.24 -6.19
CA LEU A 172 12.65 8.73 -7.04
C LEU A 172 13.46 9.84 -7.73
N VAL A 173 13.24 11.11 -7.40
CA VAL A 173 13.91 12.25 -8.06
C VAL A 173 15.43 12.09 -8.09
N GLU A 174 16.03 11.70 -6.96
CA GLU A 174 17.48 11.48 -6.81
C GLU A 174 18.02 10.28 -7.62
N LEU A 175 17.14 9.40 -8.10
CA LEU A 175 17.51 8.21 -8.87
C LEU A 175 17.28 8.37 -10.36
N ARG A 176 16.64 9.47 -10.79
CA ARG A 176 16.43 9.73 -12.21
C ARG A 176 17.78 9.99 -12.87
N PRO A 177 18.06 9.42 -14.04
CA PRO A 177 19.24 9.81 -14.79
C PRO A 177 19.18 11.33 -15.01
N ASN A 178 20.27 12.04 -14.71
CA ASN A 178 20.38 13.49 -14.91
C ASN A 178 19.77 13.85 -16.27
N GLN A 179 18.63 14.52 -16.27
CA GLN A 179 18.12 15.10 -17.50
C GLN A 179 19.11 16.20 -17.88
N PRO A 180 19.72 16.17 -19.07
CA PRO A 180 20.50 17.31 -19.52
C PRO A 180 19.58 18.54 -19.56
N GLU A 181 20.06 19.66 -19.03
CA GLU A 181 19.41 20.98 -19.10
C GLU A 181 19.00 21.36 -20.53
#